data_AF-A0A1S3CH88-F1
#
_entry.id   AF-A0A1S3CH88-F1
#
_cell.length_a   1.000
_cell.length_b   1.000
_cell.length_c   1.000
_cell.angle_alpha   90.00
_cell.angle_beta   90.00
_cell.angle_gamma   90.00
#
_symmetry.space_group_name_H-M   'P 1'
#
loop_
_entity.id
_entity.type
_entity.pdbx_description
1 polymer ?
#
loop_
_entity_poly.entity_id
_entity_poly.type
_entity_poly.pdbx_seq_one_letter_code
_entity_poly.pdbx_strand_id
1 'polypeptide(L)'
;MSGQSTAVHIVYTERPHNEEPEAYHIRTLASVLGSQDAAREALVYSYKNAASGFSARLTSDQVAEIAKQPGVLQVVQSGNNKLHSGGGAARLH
;
A
#
# COMPACT_ATOMS: atom_id res chain seq x y z
N MET A 1 -8.17 -7.32 22.38
CA MET A 1 -8.43 -7.26 20.92
C MET A 1 -7.38 -6.35 20.31
N SER A 2 -6.29 -6.93 19.83
CA SER A 2 -5.22 -6.18 19.16
C SER A 2 -5.79 -5.57 17.88
N GLY A 3 -6.06 -4.27 17.89
CA GLY A 3 -6.43 -3.54 16.68
C GLY A 3 -5.29 -3.65 15.69
N GLN A 4 -5.48 -4.43 14.63
CA GLN A 4 -4.56 -4.44 13.49
C GLN A 4 -4.66 -3.07 12.83
N SER A 5 -3.76 -2.17 13.20
CA SER A 5 -3.67 -0.85 12.60
C SER A 5 -3.24 -1.02 11.14
N THR A 6 -4.07 -0.52 10.22
CA THR A 6 -3.69 -0.46 8.81
C THR A 6 -2.89 0.82 8.57
N ALA A 7 -1.80 0.69 7.83
CA ALA A 7 -1.03 1.83 7.34
C ALA A 7 -0.88 1.74 5.83
N VAL A 8 -0.66 2.89 5.19
CA VAL A 8 -0.35 2.92 3.76
C VAL A 8 1.08 2.42 3.60
N HIS A 9 1.26 1.44 2.72
CA HIS A 9 2.54 0.90 2.32
C HIS A 9 2.72 1.06 0.82
N ILE A 10 3.95 1.30 0.38
CA ILE A 10 4.36 1.30 -1.01
C ILE A 10 5.00 -0.07 -1.28
N VAL A 11 4.43 -0.79 -2.23
CA VAL A 11 4.88 -2.10 -2.69
C VAL A 11 5.56 -1.89 -4.03
N TYR A 12 6.85 -2.15 -4.08
CA TYR A 12 7.62 -2.19 -5.32
C TYR A 12 7.52 -3.56 -5.93
N THR A 13 7.20 -3.60 -7.22
CA THR A 13 7.09 -4.84 -7.97
C THR A 13 7.98 -4.80 -9.21
N GLU A 14 8.30 -5.97 -9.73
CA GLU A 14 8.78 -6.10 -11.10
C GLU A 14 7.75 -5.53 -12.08
N ARG A 15 8.23 -5.09 -13.24
CA ARG A 15 7.34 -4.60 -14.30
C ARG A 15 6.73 -5.81 -15.02
N PRO A 16 5.40 -5.94 -15.10
CA PRO A 16 4.81 -6.96 -15.95
C PRO A 16 5.11 -6.66 -17.43
N HIS A 17 5.57 -7.67 -18.17
CA HIS A 17 5.89 -7.53 -19.60
C HIS A 17 4.69 -7.81 -20.52
N ASN A 18 3.74 -8.62 -20.06
CA ASN A 18 2.66 -9.18 -20.88
C ASN A 18 1.25 -8.81 -20.40
N GLU A 19 1.13 -7.96 -19.36
CA GLU A 19 -0.17 -7.56 -18.81
C GLU A 19 -0.16 -6.10 -18.34
N GLU A 20 -1.35 -5.51 -18.28
CA GLU A 20 -1.56 -4.14 -17.78
C GLU A 20 -1.07 -4.04 -16.32
N PRO A 21 -0.22 -3.05 -15.97
CA PRO A 21 0.33 -2.91 -14.62
C PRO A 21 -0.73 -2.91 -13.52
N GLU A 22 -1.86 -2.24 -13.75
CA GLU A 22 -2.94 -2.17 -12.77
C GLU A 22 -3.64 -3.52 -12.55
N ALA A 23 -3.81 -4.32 -13.61
CA ALA A 23 -4.40 -5.65 -13.49
C ALA A 23 -3.50 -6.57 -12.67
N TYR A 24 -2.18 -6.51 -12.91
CA TYR A 24 -1.20 -7.22 -12.11
C TYR A 24 -1.23 -6.80 -10.64
N HIS A 25 -1.28 -5.49 -10.36
CA HIS A 25 -1.34 -4.96 -8.99
C HIS A 25 -2.58 -5.45 -8.24
N ILE A 26 -3.76 -5.38 -8.86
CA ILE A 26 -5.01 -5.85 -8.25
C ILE A 26 -4.96 -7.35 -7.97
N ARG A 27 -4.44 -8.16 -8.90
CA ARG A 27 -4.29 -9.61 -8.71
C ARG A 27 -3.36 -9.94 -7.55
N THR A 28 -2.21 -9.26 -7.46
CA THR A 28 -1.24 -9.45 -6.38
C THR A 28 -1.82 -9.04 -5.02
N LEU A 29 -2.64 -7.98 -4.96
CA LEU A 29 -3.31 -7.59 -3.72
C LEU A 29 -4.43 -8.58 -3.36
N ALA A 30 -5.19 -9.04 -4.36
CA ALA A 30 -6.32 -9.96 -4.17
C ALA A 30 -5.87 -11.33 -3.66
N SER A 31 -4.67 -11.80 -4.01
CA SER A 31 -4.14 -13.07 -3.49
C SER A 31 -3.91 -13.04 -1.97
N VAL A 32 -3.69 -11.85 -1.41
CA VAL A 32 -3.48 -11.64 0.04
C VAL A 32 -4.78 -11.23 0.74
N LEU A 33 -5.61 -10.41 0.10
CA LEU A 33 -6.84 -9.88 0.67
C LEU A 33 -8.06 -10.79 0.47
N GLY A 34 -7.94 -11.81 -0.39
CA GLY A 34 -8.96 -12.82 -0.64
C GLY A 34 -9.98 -12.46 -1.72
N SER A 35 -10.02 -11.22 -2.24
CA SER A 35 -10.89 -10.84 -3.36
C SER A 35 -10.38 -9.62 -4.14
N GLN A 36 -10.85 -9.47 -5.38
CA GLN A 36 -10.55 -8.28 -6.20
C GLN A 36 -11.22 -7.02 -5.66
N ASP A 37 -12.39 -7.13 -5.05
CA ASP A 37 -13.08 -5.98 -4.47
C ASP A 37 -12.34 -5.44 -3.25
N ALA A 38 -11.92 -6.33 -2.33
CA ALA A 38 -11.06 -5.96 -1.21
C ALA A 38 -9.73 -5.37 -1.70
N ALA A 39 -9.19 -5.91 -2.80
CA ALA A 39 -8.00 -5.36 -3.43
C ALA A 39 -8.18 -3.92 -3.91
N ARG A 40 -9.28 -3.63 -4.60
CA ARG A 40 -9.61 -2.28 -5.09
C ARG A 40 -9.86 -1.30 -3.95
N GLU A 41 -10.48 -1.74 -2.87
CA GLU A 41 -10.71 -0.91 -1.67
C GLU A 41 -9.41 -0.58 -0.92
N ALA A 42 -8.49 -1.53 -0.84
CA ALA A 42 -7.21 -1.34 -0.17
C ALA A 42 -6.20 -0.57 -1.02
N LEU A 43 -6.31 -0.62 -2.35
CA LEU A 43 -5.43 0.08 -3.29
C LEU A 43 -5.60 1.61 -3.16
N VAL A 44 -4.53 2.29 -2.81
CA VAL A 44 -4.47 3.75 -2.71
C VAL A 44 -4.02 4.36 -4.04
N TYR A 45 -2.99 3.78 -4.66
CA TYR A 45 -2.47 4.25 -5.95
C TYR A 45 -1.74 3.14 -6.70
N SER A 46 -1.82 3.17 -8.03
CA SER A 46 -1.12 2.23 -8.93
C SER A 46 -0.09 3.01 -9.75
N TYR A 47 1.20 2.74 -9.57
CA TYR A 47 2.28 3.39 -10.30
C TYR A 47 2.48 2.70 -11.66
N LYS A 48 2.15 3.40 -12.75
CA LYS A 48 2.14 2.82 -14.11
C LYS A 48 3.37 3.17 -14.96
N ASN A 49 4.07 4.27 -14.65
CA ASN A 49 5.03 4.89 -15.59
C ASN A 49 6.51 4.80 -15.14
N ALA A 50 6.88 5.49 -14.06
CA ALA A 50 8.29 5.70 -13.67
C ALA A 50 8.82 4.65 -12.67
N ALA A 51 7.95 4.05 -11.88
CA ALA A 51 8.24 2.96 -10.95
C ALA A 51 7.15 1.91 -11.10
N SER A 52 7.51 0.64 -11.04
CA SER A 52 6.56 -0.47 -11.02
C SER A 52 6.18 -0.80 -9.59
N GLY A 53 4.89 -0.81 -9.31
CA GLY A 53 4.37 -1.03 -7.97
C GLY A 53 3.07 -0.28 -7.68
N PHE A 54 2.63 -0.33 -6.43
CA PHE A 54 1.40 0.29 -5.96
C PHE A 54 1.51 0.70 -4.50
N SER A 55 0.64 1.59 -4.04
CA SER A 55 0.43 1.82 -2.62
C SER A 55 -0.92 1.26 -2.17
N ALA A 56 -0.95 0.64 -1.00
CA ALA A 56 -2.14 0.02 -0.44
C ALA A 56 -2.19 0.17 1.08
N ARG A 57 -3.40 0.19 1.65
CA ARG A 57 -3.60 0.10 3.11
C ARG A 57 -3.58 -1.36 3.53
N LEU A 58 -2.60 -1.71 4.35
CA LEU A 58 -2.34 -3.09 4.76
C LEU A 58 -2.10 -3.17 6.26
N THR A 59 -2.48 -4.31 6.85
CA THR A 59 -2.05 -4.71 8.20
C THR A 59 -0.64 -5.29 8.16
N SER A 60 0.02 -5.38 9.32
CA SER A 60 1.36 -6.00 9.41
C SER A 60 1.38 -7.44 8.88
N ASP A 61 0.32 -8.20 9.11
CA ASP A 61 0.22 -9.58 8.62
C ASP A 61 0.08 -9.61 7.09
N GLN A 62 -0.73 -8.72 6.52
CA GLN A 62 -0.87 -8.58 5.06
C GLN A 62 0.43 -8.11 4.40
N VAL A 63 1.20 -7.25 5.05
CA VAL A 63 2.53 -6.84 4.57
C VAL A 63 3.48 -8.04 4.50
N ALA A 64 3.49 -8.89 5.54
CA ALA A 64 4.31 -10.09 5.55
C ALA A 64 3.92 -11.08 4.44
N GLU A 65 2.62 -11.20 4.13
CA GLU A 65 2.14 -12.04 3.03
C GLU A 65 2.41 -11.44 1.64
N ILE A 66 2.28 -10.11 1.48
CA ILE A 66 2.64 -9.45 0.21
C ILE A 66 4.13 -9.59 -0.09
N ALA A 67 4.99 -9.46 0.92
CA ALA A 67 6.44 -9.59 0.73
C ALA A 67 6.87 -10.98 0.23
N LYS A 68 6.01 -12.00 0.34
CA LYS A 68 6.23 -13.36 -0.17
C LYS A 68 5.73 -13.56 -1.60
N GLN A 69 4.98 -12.61 -2.16
CA GLN A 69 4.38 -12.77 -3.49
C GLN A 69 5.46 -12.69 -4.59
N PRO A 70 5.38 -13.53 -5.62
CA PRO A 70 6.32 -13.50 -6.73
C PRO A 70 6.22 -12.17 -7.49
N GLY A 71 7.38 -11.57 -7.77
CA GLY A 71 7.50 -10.26 -8.42
C GLY A 71 7.37 -9.07 -7.46
N VAL A 72 7.17 -9.27 -6.15
CA VAL A 72 7.31 -8.21 -5.16
C VAL A 72 8.80 -8.09 -4.78
N LEU A 73 9.34 -6.89 -4.97
CA LEU A 73 10.76 -6.60 -4.72
C LEU A 73 10.97 -6.05 -3.30
N GLN A 74 10.07 -5.17 -2.85
CA GLN A 74 10.19 -4.51 -1.56
C GLN A 74 8.84 -3.94 -1.11
N VAL A 75 8.58 -3.98 0.20
CA VAL A 75 7.45 -3.28 0.83
C VAL A 75 8.00 -2.27 1.82
N VAL A 76 7.62 -1.00 1.67
CA VAL A 76 8.00 0.07 2.60
C VAL A 76 6.76 0.76 3.13
N GLN A 77 6.73 1.08 4.42
CA GLN A 77 5.64 1.88 4.96
C GLN A 77 5.72 3.30 4.38
N SER A 78 4.60 3.80 3.86
CA SER A 78 4.52 5.17 3.35
C SER A 78 4.70 6.13 4.52
N GLY A 79 5.71 6.99 4.42
CA GLY A 79 6.07 7.96 5.44
C GLY A 79 5.06 9.10 5.55
N ASN A 80 3.85 8.82 6.05
CA ASN A 80 3.09 9.85 6.76
C ASN A 80 3.69 9.94 8.15
N ASN A 81 4.89 10.52 8.25
CA ASN A 81 5.31 11.10 9.51
C ASN A 81 4.22 12.12 9.80
N LYS A 82 3.35 11.81 10.78
CA LYS A 82 2.44 12.80 11.33
C LYS A 82 3.32 13.98 11.69
N LEU A 83 3.23 15.04 10.90
CA LEU A 83 3.57 16.36 11.37
C LEU A 83 2.63 16.54 12.56
N HIS A 84 3.14 16.28 13.76
CA HIS A 84 2.53 16.76 14.97
C HIS A 84 2.50 18.27 14.82
N SER A 85 1.40 18.81 14.29
CA SER A 85 1.01 20.18 14.58
C SER A 85 0.62 20.18 16.06
N GLY A 86 1.65 20.22 16.91
CA GLY A 86 1.52 20.46 18.34
C GLY A 86 0.82 21.80 18.55
N GLY A 87 -0.04 21.82 19.56
CA GLY A 87 -1.02 22.86 19.83
C GLY A 87 -0.47 24.28 19.94
N GLY A 88 -1.38 25.23 19.75
CA GLY A 88 -1.09 26.64 19.94
C GLY A 88 -2.24 27.52 19.50
N ALA A 89 -3.41 27.35 20.11
CA ALA A 89 -4.37 28.44 20.16
C ALA A 89 -3.71 29.64 20.86
N ALA A 90 -3.40 30.69 20.11
CA ALA A 90 -3.07 31.99 20.68
C ALA A 90 -3.62 33.09 19.78
N ARG A 91 -4.86 33.45 20.12
CA ARG A 91 -5.54 34.73 19.91
C ARG A 91 -4.55 35.90 19.78
N LEU A 92 -4.58 36.60 18.65
CA LEU A 92 -3.94 37.91 18.51
C LEU A 92 -4.99 39.02 18.68
N HIS A 93 -4.57 40.03 19.43
CA HIS A 93 -5.30 41.18 19.95
C HIS A 93 -6.02 42.01 18.88
#